data_AF-A0A2V8FR22-F1
#
_entry.id   AF-A0A2V8FR22-F1
#
_cell.length_a   1.000
_cell.length_b   1.000
_cell.length_c   1.000
_cell.angle_alpha   90.00
_cell.angle_beta   90.00
_cell.angle_gamma   90.00
#
_symmetry.space_group_name_H-M   'P 1'
#
loop_
_entity.id
_entity.type
_entity.pdbx_description
1 polymer ?
#
loop_
_entity_poly.entity_id
_entity_poly.type
_entity_poly.pdbx_seq_one_letter_code
_entity_poly.pdbx_strand_id
1 'polypeptide(L)'
;RVLCQADGSPMSADIVKHHVERAARRAQIAQNGVHRLRHTFCSHLAMRGAPARAIQELAGHQDLMTTQRYMHLSPAALDSAIRLLDASGMPPGFGDMLETECIEPTKPFR
;
A
#
# COMPACT_ATOMS: atom_id res chain seq x y z
N ARG A 1 24.69 -3.45 -9.95
CA ARG A 1 24.26 -2.03 -10.00
C ARG A 1 23.66 -1.79 -11.38
N VAL A 2 22.45 -1.25 -11.49
CA VAL A 2 21.71 -1.19 -12.77
C VAL A 2 22.03 0.08 -13.59
N LEU A 3 22.47 1.15 -12.94
CA LEU A 3 22.81 2.42 -13.58
C LEU A 3 24.34 2.61 -13.60
N CYS A 4 24.95 2.34 -14.76
CA CYS A 4 26.37 2.52 -15.01
C CYS A 4 26.58 3.36 -16.28
N GLN A 5 27.72 4.05 -16.34
CA GLN A 5 28.20 4.73 -17.53
C GLN A 5 28.83 3.71 -18.50
N ALA A 6 29.13 4.15 -19.73
CA ALA A 6 29.71 3.28 -20.75
C ALA A 6 31.10 2.72 -20.36
N ASP A 7 31.81 3.39 -19.47
CA ASP A 7 33.10 2.98 -18.91
C ASP A 7 32.96 2.05 -17.68
N GLY A 8 31.73 1.67 -17.30
CA GLY A 8 31.44 0.84 -16.13
C GLY A 8 31.43 1.58 -14.79
N SER A 9 31.73 2.89 -14.78
CA SER A 9 31.65 3.70 -13.56
C SER A 9 30.19 3.93 -13.14
N PRO A 10 29.91 4.13 -11.83
CA PRO A 10 28.57 4.46 -11.38
C PRO A 10 28.12 5.80 -11.96
N MET A 11 26.85 5.86 -12.35
CA MET A 11 26.26 7.10 -12.85
C MET A 11 26.08 8.09 -11.69
N SER A 12 26.53 9.34 -11.87
CA SER A 12 26.35 10.38 -10.85
C SER A 12 24.88 10.82 -10.75
N ALA A 13 24.51 11.38 -9.60
CA ALA A 13 23.17 11.93 -9.39
C ALA A 13 22.83 13.04 -10.40
N ASP A 14 23.83 13.82 -10.82
CA ASP A 14 23.67 14.90 -11.80
C ASP A 14 23.33 14.38 -13.19
N ILE A 15 23.96 13.28 -13.61
CA ILE A 15 23.66 12.64 -14.89
C ILE A 15 22.21 12.12 -14.88
N VAL A 16 21.81 11.44 -13.80
CA VAL A 16 20.42 10.97 -13.64
C VAL A 16 19.43 12.13 -13.68
N LYS A 17 19.72 13.22 -12.95
CA LYS A 17 18.91 14.43 -12.94
C LYS A 17 18.77 15.01 -14.35
N HIS A 18 19.87 15.12 -15.09
CA HIS A 18 19.87 15.62 -16.46
C HIS A 18 19.01 14.76 -17.40
N HIS A 19 19.07 13.43 -17.27
CA HIS A 19 18.21 12.53 -18.02
C HIS A 19 16.72 12.73 -17.71
N VAL A 20 16.37 12.89 -16.44
CA VAL A 20 14.99 13.15 -16.00
C VAL A 20 14.48 14.51 -16.50
N GLU A 21 15.30 15.56 -16.42
CA GLU A 21 14.96 16.89 -16.93
C GLU A 21 14.76 16.88 -18.45
N ARG A 22 15.63 16.18 -19.18
CA ARG A 22 15.49 16.00 -20.63
C ARG A 22 14.19 15.27 -20.99
N ALA A 23 13.83 14.23 -20.25
CA ALA A 23 12.58 13.51 -20.44
C ALA A 23 11.38 14.41 -20.14
N ALA A 24 11.41 15.17 -19.05
CA ALA A 24 10.33 16.09 -18.69
C ALA A 24 10.13 17.21 -19.72
N ARG A 25 11.22 17.77 -20.28
CA ARG A 25 11.16 18.76 -21.36
C ARG A 25 10.47 18.20 -22.61
N ARG A 26 10.77 16.94 -22.97
CA ARG A 26 10.10 16.26 -24.10
C ARG A 26 8.61 16.04 -23.83
N ALA A 27 8.24 15.80 -22.58
CA ALA A 27 6.86 15.65 -22.14
C ALA A 27 6.16 17.00 -21.83
N GLN A 28 6.83 18.14 -22.03
CA GLN A 28 6.33 19.49 -21.73
C GLN A 28 5.91 19.69 -20.25
N ILE A 29 6.58 18.99 -19.32
CA ILE A 29 6.32 19.09 -17.89
C ILE A 29 7.25 20.15 -17.28
N ALA A 30 6.69 21.28 -16.87
CA ALA A 30 7.42 22.40 -16.27
C ALA A 30 8.02 22.04 -14.89
N GLN A 31 7.28 21.27 -14.09
CA GLN A 31 7.70 20.85 -12.76
C GLN A 31 8.32 19.45 -12.80
N ASN A 32 9.65 19.38 -12.82
CA ASN A 32 10.38 18.12 -13.01
C ASN A 32 11.37 17.82 -11.90
N GLY A 33 11.98 16.63 -11.96
CA GLY A 33 12.99 16.16 -11.03
C GLY A 33 12.64 14.84 -10.36
N VAL A 34 13.68 14.09 -9.97
CA VAL A 34 13.58 12.76 -9.35
C VAL A 34 12.71 12.77 -8.08
N HIS A 35 12.77 13.83 -7.29
CA HIS A 35 11.97 13.96 -6.07
C HIS A 35 10.48 14.19 -6.38
N ARG A 36 10.16 14.90 -7.46
CA ARG A 36 8.76 15.08 -7.89
C ARG A 36 8.13 13.77 -8.32
N LEU A 37 8.87 12.93 -9.06
CA LEU A 37 8.41 11.59 -9.40
C LEU A 37 8.08 10.77 -8.14
N ARG A 38 8.93 10.85 -7.10
CA ARG A 38 8.67 10.23 -5.80
C ARG A 38 7.44 10.82 -5.11
N HIS A 39 7.22 12.13 -5.16
CA HIS A 39 6.02 12.76 -4.63
C HIS A 39 4.76 12.25 -5.36
N THR A 40 4.78 12.24 -6.69
CA THR A 40 3.68 11.74 -7.53
C THR A 40 3.37 10.27 -7.24
N PHE A 41 4.39 9.42 -7.08
CA PHE A 41 4.21 8.03 -6.66
C PHE A 41 3.49 7.90 -5.32
N CYS A 42 3.95 8.61 -4.28
CA CYS A 42 3.33 8.57 -2.96
C CYS A 42 1.88 9.08 -2.98
N SER A 43 1.64 10.22 -3.66
CA SER A 43 0.29 10.79 -3.81
C SER A 43 -0.66 9.82 -4.51
N HIS A 44 -0.22 9.16 -5.58
CA HIS A 44 -1.03 8.19 -6.32
C HIS A 44 -1.38 6.95 -5.52
N LEU A 45 -0.50 6.49 -4.62
CA LEU A 45 -0.81 5.39 -3.72
C LEU A 45 -1.81 5.83 -2.65
N ALA A 46 -1.61 7.01 -2.06
CA ALA A 46 -2.54 7.55 -1.06
C ALA A 46 -3.94 7.77 -1.64
N MET A 47 -4.05 8.32 -2.86
CA MET A 47 -5.33 8.49 -3.56
C MET A 47 -6.06 7.17 -3.83
N ARG A 48 -5.32 6.06 -3.98
CA ARG A 48 -5.87 4.70 -4.14
C ARG A 48 -6.20 4.02 -2.81
N GLY A 49 -6.04 4.71 -1.68
CA GLY A 49 -6.33 4.17 -0.35
C GLY A 49 -5.25 3.23 0.18
N ALA A 50 -4.03 3.25 -0.36
CA ALA A 50 -2.95 2.45 0.19
C ALA A 50 -2.62 2.88 1.63
N PRO A 51 -2.34 1.94 2.55
CA PRO A 51 -2.06 2.27 3.94
C PRO A 51 -0.73 3.03 4.05
N ALA A 52 -0.68 4.00 4.97
CA ALA A 52 0.49 4.88 5.15
C ALA A 52 1.80 4.10 5.39
N ARG A 53 1.72 2.97 6.09
CA ARG A 53 2.89 2.12 6.35
C ARG A 53 3.45 1.48 5.08
N ALA A 54 2.59 0.97 4.20
CA ALA A 54 3.02 0.41 2.92
C ALA A 54 3.66 1.48 2.02
N ILE A 55 3.08 2.68 1.97
CA ILE A 55 3.67 3.80 1.22
C ILE A 55 5.05 4.18 1.78
N GLN A 56 5.20 4.21 3.12
CA GLN A 56 6.48 4.50 3.77
C GLN A 56 7.56 3.51 3.37
N GLU A 57 7.25 2.21 3.40
CA GLU A 57 8.21 1.14 3.07
C GLU A 57 8.58 1.15 1.59
N LEU A 58 7.60 1.31 0.69
CA LEU A 58 7.84 1.40 -0.76
C LEU A 58 8.65 2.65 -1.14
N ALA A 59 8.40 3.77 -0.46
CA ALA A 59 9.18 4.98 -0.66
C ALA A 59 10.53 4.92 0.06
N GLY A 60 10.72 4.06 1.06
CA GLY A 60 11.89 4.07 1.94
C GLY A 60 12.02 5.38 2.73
N HIS A 61 10.91 5.91 3.24
CA HIS A 61 10.94 7.08 4.13
C HIS A 61 11.39 6.65 5.53
N GLN A 62 12.37 7.38 6.08
CA GLN A 62 12.84 7.13 7.45
C GLN A 62 11.78 7.45 8.50
N ASP A 63 10.94 8.45 8.23
CA ASP A 63 9.88 8.89 9.14
C ASP A 63 8.50 8.79 8.48
N LEU A 64 7.54 8.21 9.20
CA LEU A 64 6.14 8.10 8.82
C LEU A 64 5.50 9.49 8.63
N MET A 65 5.96 10.52 9.34
CA MET A 65 5.47 11.89 9.19
C MET A 65 5.62 12.40 7.75
N THR A 66 6.68 11.97 7.04
CA THR A 66 6.89 12.31 5.63
C THR A 66 5.78 11.72 4.75
N THR A 67 5.30 10.53 5.09
CA THR A 67 4.23 9.83 4.37
C THR A 67 2.84 10.38 4.72
N GLN A 68 2.62 10.80 5.97
CA GLN A 68 1.34 11.39 6.38
C GLN A 68 0.96 12.62 5.55
N ARG A 69 1.95 13.35 5.00
CA ARG A 69 1.72 14.45 4.06
C ARG A 69 0.83 14.06 2.88
N TYR A 70 0.82 12.80 2.43
CA TYR A 70 -0.01 12.38 1.29
C TYR A 70 -1.36 11.80 1.70
N MET A 71 -1.55 11.41 2.97
CA MET A 71 -2.73 10.64 3.40
C MET A 71 -4.03 11.44 3.36
N HIS A 72 -3.96 12.77 3.42
CA HIS A 72 -5.12 13.65 3.22
C HIS A 72 -5.74 13.51 1.81
N LEU A 73 -4.99 12.94 0.84
CA LEU A 73 -5.47 12.68 -0.51
C LEU A 73 -6.32 11.41 -0.63
N SER A 74 -6.56 10.69 0.47
CA SER A 74 -7.42 9.51 0.49
C SER A 74 -8.84 9.86 0.92
N PRO A 75 -9.75 10.23 0.00
CA PRO A 75 -11.14 10.52 0.35
C PRO A 75 -11.90 9.29 0.86
N ALA A 76 -11.40 8.07 0.59
CA ALA A 76 -12.09 6.81 0.88
C ALA A 76 -11.43 5.96 1.98
N ALA A 77 -10.30 6.37 2.56
CA ALA A 77 -9.61 5.54 3.58
C ALA A 77 -10.47 5.29 4.83
N LEU A 78 -11.20 6.30 5.30
CA LEU A 78 -12.04 6.16 6.49
C LEU A 78 -13.28 5.31 6.21
N ASP A 79 -13.95 5.54 5.08
CA ASP A 79 -15.13 4.79 4.66
C ASP A 79 -14.80 3.31 4.38
N SER A 80 -13.71 3.05 3.64
CA SER A 80 -13.23 1.68 3.40
C SER A 80 -12.79 0.98 4.69
N ALA A 81 -12.21 1.68 5.65
CA ALA A 81 -11.86 1.11 6.95
C ALA A 81 -13.10 0.71 7.76
N ILE A 82 -14.17 1.51 7.73
CA ILE A 82 -15.45 1.18 8.37
C ILE A 82 -16.08 -0.04 7.69
N ARG A 83 -16.07 -0.08 6.35
CA ARG A 83 -16.62 -1.19 5.55
C ARG A 83 -15.94 -2.54 5.80
N LEU A 84 -14.72 -2.58 6.33
CA LEU A 84 -14.10 -3.84 6.76
C LEU A 84 -14.88 -4.50 7.90
N LEU A 85 -15.55 -3.71 8.74
CA LEU A 85 -16.40 -4.23 9.81
C LEU A 85 -17.72 -4.78 9.26
N ASP A 86 -18.26 -4.22 8.16
CA ASP A 86 -19.46 -4.73 7.50
C ASP A 86 -19.24 -6.11 6.86
N ALA A 87 -17.98 -6.43 6.49
CA ALA A 87 -17.58 -7.74 6.00
C ALA A 87 -17.44 -8.80 7.11
N SER A 88 -17.66 -8.43 8.38
CA SER A 88 -17.80 -9.36 9.52
C SER A 88 -19.16 -10.08 9.48
N GLY A 89 -19.54 -10.57 8.30
CA GLY A 89 -20.63 -11.49 8.12
C GLY A 89 -20.22 -12.84 8.68
N MET A 90 -20.55 -13.06 9.95
CA MET A 90 -20.95 -14.36 10.50
C MET A 90 -21.33 -15.35 9.39
N PRO A 91 -20.66 -16.51 9.23
CA PRO A 91 -21.23 -17.55 8.40
C PRO A 91 -22.62 -17.90 8.98
N PRO A 92 -23.68 -18.02 8.16
CA PRO A 92 -24.97 -18.49 8.65
C PRO A 92 -24.76 -19.90 9.19
N GLY A 93 -24.64 -20.05 10.51
CA GLY A 93 -24.37 -21.34 11.15
C GLY A 93 -23.60 -21.31 12.47
N PHE A 94 -22.92 -20.23 12.86
CA PHE A 94 -22.19 -20.20 14.15
C PHE A 94 -23.05 -19.72 15.34
N GLY A 95 -24.33 -20.10 15.33
CA GLY A 95 -25.32 -19.71 16.33
C GLY A 95 -26.43 -20.73 16.56
N ASP A 96 -26.38 -21.89 15.90
CA ASP A 96 -27.21 -23.03 16.33
C ASP A 96 -26.52 -23.65 17.54
N MET A 97 -26.93 -23.12 18.69
CA MET A 97 -26.93 -23.81 19.96
C MET A 97 -27.65 -25.13 19.74
N LEU A 98 -26.92 -26.16 19.28
CA LEU A 98 -27.40 -27.53 19.36
C LEU A 98 -27.70 -27.75 20.83
N GLU A 99 -28.99 -27.82 21.13
CA GLU A 99 -29.52 -28.41 22.34
C GLU A 99 -28.66 -29.63 22.63
N THR A 100 -28.14 -29.69 23.85
CA THR A 100 -27.50 -30.88 24.38
C THR A 100 -28.56 -31.97 24.39
N GLU A 101 -28.76 -32.65 23.25
CA GLU A 101 -29.47 -33.91 23.23
C GLU A 101 -28.60 -34.85 24.05
N CYS A 102 -29.09 -35.14 25.24
CA CYS A 102 -28.57 -36.17 26.12
C CYS A 102 -28.37 -37.43 25.28
N ILE A 103 -27.11 -37.74 24.98
CA ILE A 103 -26.74 -39.02 24.37
C ILE A 103 -27.19 -40.10 25.35
N GLU A 104 -28.27 -40.81 25.02
CA GLU A 104 -28.70 -41.96 25.82
C GLU A 104 -27.58 -43.00 25.82
N PRO A 105 -27.26 -43.60 26.98
CA PRO A 105 -26.18 -44.57 27.08
C PRO A 105 -26.54 -45.81 26.27
N THR A 106 -25.84 -46.02 25.16
CA THR A 106 -25.96 -47.23 24.37
C THR A 106 -25.56 -48.45 25.21
N LYS A 107 -26.47 -49.44 25.20
CA LYS A 107 -26.43 -50.72 25.90
C LYS A 107 -25.09 -51.45 25.69
N PRO A 108 -24.54 -52.14 26.71
CA PRO A 108 -23.24 -52.80 26.59
C PRO A 108 -23.32 -53.99 25.63
N PHE A 109 -22.26 -54.15 24.84
CA PHE A 109 -22.07 -55.30 23.97
C PHE A 109 -21.52 -56.48 24.80
N ARG A 110 -22.42 -57.44 25.04
CA ARG A 110 -22.22 -58.79 25.60
C ARG A 110 -21.89 -58.95 27.08
#